data_AF-A0A7X3P743-F1
#
_entry.id   AF-A0A7X3P743-F1
#
_cell.length_a   1.000
_cell.length_b   1.000
_cell.length_c   1.000
_cell.angle_alpha   90.00
_cell.angle_beta   90.00
_cell.angle_gamma   90.00
#
_symmetry.space_group_name_H-M   'P 1'
#
loop_
_entity.id
_entity.type
_entity.pdbx_description
1 polymer ?
#
loop_
_entity_poly.entity_id
_entity_poly.type
_entity_poly.pdbx_seq_one_letter_code
_entity_poly.pdbx_strand_id
1 'polypeptide(L)'
;MSDLLFPEPGLAVEPPAPVFGTDGIRGRVGVELTPILALQLGYGCGHVLEQGRPVLLGRDSRKSSPMLVAALQAGLLAAGREVWDLGLCPTPAVA
;
A
#
# COMPACT_ATOMS: atom_id res chain seq x y z
N MET A 1 22.00 2.28 35.36
CA MET A 1 21.63 2.88 34.05
C MET A 1 21.53 1.76 33.03
N SER A 2 20.47 0.98 33.10
CA SER A 2 20.31 -0.25 32.31
C SER A 2 18.83 -0.50 32.05
N ASP A 3 18.19 0.40 31.29
CA ASP A 3 16.80 0.26 30.84
C ASP A 3 16.60 0.92 29.47
N LEU A 4 17.46 0.58 28.49
CA LEU A 4 17.08 0.68 27.08
C LEU A 4 16.65 -0.72 26.65
N LEU A 5 15.41 -1.07 26.99
CA LEU A 5 14.74 -2.27 26.50
C LEU A 5 14.42 -2.05 25.01
N PHE A 6 15.41 -2.25 24.14
CA PHE A 6 15.12 -2.62 22.76
C PHE A 6 14.39 -3.97 22.82
N PRO A 7 13.20 -4.12 22.19
CA PRO A 7 12.57 -5.42 22.13
C PRO A 7 13.49 -6.41 21.40
N GLU A 8 13.65 -7.61 21.98
CA GLU A 8 14.44 -8.70 21.41
C GLU A 8 14.00 -8.98 19.95
N PRO A 9 14.94 -9.10 19.00
CA PRO A 9 14.62 -9.40 17.60
C PRO A 9 14.21 -10.87 17.50
N GLY A 10 12.95 -11.19 17.81
CA GLY A 10 12.57 -12.59 17.94
C GLY A 10 11.09 -12.94 18.10
N LEU A 11 10.16 -11.99 18.03
CA LEU A 11 8.73 -12.32 17.93
C LEU A 11 8.02 -11.46 16.90
N ALA A 12 8.56 -11.46 15.67
CA ALA A 12 7.74 -11.14 14.52
C ALA A 12 6.75 -12.30 14.36
N VAL A 13 5.54 -12.15 14.89
CA VAL A 13 4.40 -12.86 14.30
C VAL A 13 4.36 -12.36 12.87
N GLU A 14 4.83 -13.17 11.92
CA GLU A 14 4.64 -12.92 10.49
C GLU A 14 3.15 -12.59 10.32
N PRO A 15 2.78 -11.32 10.06
CA PRO A 15 1.38 -11.01 9.86
C PRO A 15 0.92 -11.87 8.68
N PRO A 16 -0.26 -12.49 8.76
CA PRO A 16 -0.74 -13.36 7.70
C PRO A 16 -0.62 -12.61 6.37
N ALA A 17 0.05 -13.24 5.39
CA ALA A 17 0.26 -12.64 4.09
C ALA A 17 -1.10 -12.15 3.56
N PRO A 18 -1.25 -10.86 3.27
CA PRO A 18 -2.53 -10.32 2.81
C PRO A 18 -2.92 -11.02 1.51
N VAL A 19 -4.08 -11.68 1.51
CA VAL A 19 -4.58 -12.40 0.35
C VAL A 19 -5.50 -11.47 -0.45
N PHE A 20 -5.44 -11.58 -1.78
CA PHE A 20 -6.45 -10.96 -2.66
C PHE A 20 -7.82 -11.61 -2.41
N GLY A 21 -8.75 -10.84 -1.84
CA GLY A 21 -10.15 -11.23 -1.70
C GLY A 21 -11.00 -10.77 -2.90
N THR A 22 -12.32 -10.87 -2.77
CA THR A 22 -13.29 -10.51 -3.83
C THR A 22 -13.13 -9.07 -4.33
N ASP A 23 -12.88 -8.13 -3.42
CA ASP A 23 -12.73 -6.69 -3.74
C ASP A 23 -11.29 -6.20 -3.49
N GLY A 24 -10.30 -7.06 -3.72
CA GLY A 24 -8.90 -6.75 -3.50
C GLY A 24 -8.43 -7.05 -2.07
N ILE A 25 -7.39 -6.34 -1.62
CA ILE A 25 -6.69 -6.63 -0.36
C ILE A 25 -7.33 -5.82 0.78
N ARG A 26 -7.68 -6.49 1.87
CA ARG A 26 -8.33 -5.90 3.05
C ARG A 26 -7.62 -6.35 4.32
N GLY A 27 -7.69 -5.53 5.35
CA GLY A 27 -7.10 -5.81 6.65
C GLY A 27 -7.07 -4.59 7.56
N ARG A 28 -6.61 -4.76 8.80
CA ARG A 28 -6.41 -3.66 9.75
C ARG A 28 -5.08 -2.98 9.45
N VAL A 29 -5.12 -1.66 9.41
CA VAL A 29 -3.93 -0.84 9.15
C VAL A 29 -2.94 -0.99 10.30
N GLY A 30 -1.66 -1.18 9.95
CA GLY A 30 -0.57 -1.39 10.90
C GLY A 30 -0.37 -2.84 11.34
N VAL A 31 -1.24 -3.77 10.91
CA VAL A 31 -1.10 -5.20 11.18
C VAL A 31 -1.06 -5.97 9.87
N GLU A 32 -2.20 -6.13 9.20
CA GLU A 32 -2.24 -6.81 7.90
C GLU A 32 -2.00 -5.81 6.76
N LEU A 33 -2.56 -4.59 6.85
CA LEU A 33 -2.32 -3.52 5.87
C LEU A 33 -1.20 -2.59 6.35
N THR A 34 0.02 -2.80 5.84
CA THR A 34 1.17 -1.97 6.19
C THR A 34 1.61 -1.08 5.02
N PRO A 35 2.31 0.05 5.28
CA PRO A 35 2.93 0.84 4.21
C PRO A 35 3.93 0.04 3.38
N ILE A 36 4.68 -0.87 4.02
CA ILE A 36 5.65 -1.75 3.33
C ILE A 36 4.92 -2.64 2.32
N LEU A 37 3.81 -3.24 2.72
CA LEU A 37 2.96 -4.02 1.82
C LEU A 37 2.47 -3.15 0.66
N ALA A 38 1.91 -1.96 0.94
CA ALA A 38 1.40 -1.07 -0.11
C ALA A 38 2.49 -0.70 -1.13
N LEU A 39 3.72 -0.41 -0.65
CA LEU A 39 4.87 -0.17 -1.51
C LEU A 39 5.20 -1.37 -2.40
N GLN A 40 5.30 -2.56 -1.81
CA GLN A 40 5.61 -3.79 -2.55
C GLN A 40 4.51 -4.12 -3.58
N LEU A 41 3.24 -3.93 -3.21
CA LEU A 41 2.11 -4.06 -4.13
C LEU A 41 2.21 -3.08 -5.29
N GLY A 42 2.52 -1.82 -5.03
CA GLY A 42 2.69 -0.81 -6.07
C GLY A 42 3.78 -1.19 -7.06
N TYR A 43 4.94 -1.63 -6.54
CA TYR A 43 6.05 -2.09 -7.37
C TYR A 43 5.69 -3.32 -8.20
N GLY A 44 5.05 -4.32 -7.59
CA GLY A 44 4.59 -5.53 -8.28
C GLY A 44 3.54 -5.21 -9.37
N CYS A 45 2.53 -4.41 -9.05
CA CYS A 45 1.51 -3.95 -9.99
C CYS A 45 2.13 -3.23 -11.18
N GLY A 46 3.16 -2.41 -10.97
CA GLY A 46 3.83 -1.69 -12.05
C GLY A 46 4.43 -2.61 -13.13
N HIS A 47 4.79 -3.85 -12.79
CA HIS A 47 5.31 -4.85 -13.72
C HIS A 47 4.22 -5.66 -14.43
N VAL A 48 3.01 -5.74 -13.85
CA VAL A 48 1.88 -6.51 -14.38
C VAL A 48 0.94 -5.66 -15.24
N LEU A 49 0.78 -4.38 -14.92
CA LEU A 49 -0.09 -3.46 -15.64
C LEU A 49 0.46 -3.08 -17.02
N GLU A 50 -0.40 -2.95 -18.03
CA GLU A 50 -0.04 -2.56 -19.40
C GLU A 50 0.80 -1.27 -19.43
N GLN A 51 1.88 -1.25 -20.21
CA GLN A 51 2.75 -0.07 -20.33
C GLN A 51 2.17 1.03 -21.23
N GLY A 52 2.73 2.24 -21.15
CA GLY A 52 2.36 3.37 -22.01
C GLY A 52 1.10 4.12 -21.60
N ARG A 53 0.50 3.80 -20.44
CA ARG A 53 -0.64 4.51 -19.85
C ARG A 53 -0.39 4.86 -18.38
N PRO A 54 -0.85 6.03 -17.90
CA PRO A 54 -0.74 6.39 -16.50
C PRO A 54 -1.63 5.50 -15.63
N VAL A 55 -1.20 5.26 -14.39
CA VAL A 55 -1.99 4.59 -13.36
C VAL A 55 -2.76 5.63 -12.55
N LEU A 56 -4.09 5.55 -12.53
CA LEU A 56 -4.90 6.42 -11.70
C LEU A 56 -4.97 5.87 -10.27
N LEU A 57 -4.71 6.72 -9.29
CA LEU A 57 -4.91 6.43 -7.87
C LEU A 57 -6.01 7.32 -7.30
N GLY A 58 -6.83 6.74 -6.43
CA GLY A 58 -7.84 7.46 -5.67
C GLY A 58 -7.98 6.87 -4.27
N ARG A 59 -8.47 7.67 -3.33
CA ARG A 59 -8.70 7.23 -1.95
C ARG A 59 -9.97 7.77 -1.35
N ASP A 60 -10.46 7.06 -0.35
CA ASP A 60 -11.54 7.52 0.51
C ASP A 60 -11.04 8.42 1.67
N SER A 61 -11.96 8.76 2.58
CA SER A 61 -11.74 9.64 3.72
C SER A 61 -11.12 8.98 4.94
N ARG A 62 -10.68 7.70 4.87
CA ARG A 62 -10.06 7.05 6.02
C ARG A 62 -8.73 7.73 6.37
N LYS A 63 -8.48 7.89 7.67
CA LYS A 63 -7.27 8.55 8.19
C LYS A 63 -5.98 7.90 7.72
N SER A 64 -6.01 6.59 7.47
CA SER A 64 -4.88 5.80 6.98
C SER A 64 -4.61 5.96 5.49
N SER A 65 -5.57 6.47 4.72
CA SER A 65 -5.50 6.48 3.26
C SER A 65 -4.35 7.31 2.69
N PRO A 66 -4.01 8.51 3.21
CA PRO A 66 -2.84 9.25 2.72
C PRO A 66 -1.52 8.47 2.82
N MET A 67 -1.31 7.76 3.94
CA MET A 67 -0.11 6.96 4.16
C MET A 67 -0.02 5.78 3.18
N LEU A 68 -1.13 5.04 3.02
CA LEU A 68 -1.15 3.86 2.14
C LEU A 68 -1.05 4.24 0.66
N VAL A 69 -1.71 5.31 0.23
CA VAL A 69 -1.60 5.81 -1.16
C VAL A 69 -0.20 6.31 -1.45
N ALA A 70 0.43 7.07 -0.54
CA ALA A 70 1.81 7.53 -0.74
C ALA A 70 2.78 6.35 -0.91
N ALA A 71 2.63 5.29 -0.09
CA ALA A 71 3.46 4.10 -0.21
C ALA A 71 3.20 3.34 -1.52
N LEU A 72 1.93 3.13 -1.90
CA LEU A 72 1.55 2.49 -3.16
C LEU A 72 2.08 3.25 -4.38
N GLN A 73 1.92 4.58 -4.38
CA GLN A 73 2.43 5.48 -5.41
C GLN A 73 3.95 5.38 -5.53
N ALA A 74 4.68 5.38 -4.41
CA ALA A 74 6.14 5.22 -4.44
C ALA A 74 6.56 3.90 -5.10
N GLY A 75 5.81 2.82 -4.87
CA GLY A 75 6.06 1.53 -5.50
C GLY A 75 5.86 1.55 -7.01
N LEU A 76 4.75 2.16 -7.46
CA LEU A 76 4.44 2.33 -8.88
C LEU A 76 5.50 3.20 -9.58
N LEU A 77 5.90 4.31 -8.97
CA LEU A 77 6.96 5.19 -9.50
C LEU A 77 8.31 4.44 -9.59
N ALA A 78 8.66 3.64 -8.58
CA ALA A 78 9.88 2.83 -8.58
C ALA A 78 9.88 1.75 -9.67
N ALA A 79 8.70 1.27 -10.09
CA ALA A 79 8.52 0.39 -11.24
C ALA A 79 8.50 1.14 -12.60
N GLY A 80 8.79 2.44 -12.61
CA GLY A 80 8.84 3.26 -13.83
C GLY A 80 7.47 3.66 -14.39
N ARG A 81 6.42 3.66 -13.55
CA ARG A 81 5.06 4.04 -13.97
C ARG A 81 4.82 5.53 -13.78
N GLU A 82 4.11 6.13 -14.72
CA GLU A 82 3.44 7.42 -14.50
C GLU A 82 2.20 7.20 -13.63
N VAL A 83 1.98 8.07 -12.63
CA VAL A 83 0.87 7.96 -11.67
C VAL A 83 0.11 9.28 -11.60
N TRP A 84 -1.21 9.22 -11.72
CA TRP A 84 -2.11 10.36 -11.57
C TRP A 84 -2.94 10.16 -10.28
N ASP A 85 -2.70 11.01 -9.27
CA ASP A 85 -3.45 10.97 -8.00
C ASP A 85 -4.68 11.88 -8.07
N LEU A 86 -5.87 11.28 -8.03
CA LEU A 86 -7.16 11.98 -7.96
C LEU A 86 -7.46 12.54 -6.56
N GLY A 87 -6.71 12.11 -5.54
CA GLY A 87 -6.92 12.48 -4.16
C GLY A 87 -8.15 11.82 -3.54
N LEU A 88 -8.91 12.60 -2.78
CA LEU A 88 -10.11 12.13 -2.08
C LEU A 88 -11.29 12.01 -3.06
N CYS A 89 -11.67 10.78 -3.40
CA CYS A 89 -12.79 10.51 -4.30
C CYS A 89 -13.50 9.19 -3.95
N PRO A 90 -14.79 9.03 -4.31
CA PRO A 90 -15.47 7.75 -4.15
C PRO A 90 -14.95 6.75 -5.20
N THR A 91 -15.01 5.45 -4.89
CA THR A 91 -14.53 4.38 -5.79
C THR A 91 -15.06 4.46 -7.23
N PRO A 92 -16.33 4.81 -7.50
CA PRO A 92 -16.82 4.97 -8.87
C PRO A 92 -16.16 6.10 -9.67
N ALA A 93 -15.51 7.08 -9.03
CA ALA A 93 -14.76 8.12 -9.73
C ALA A 93 -13.40 7.63 -10.26
N VAL A 94 -12.94 6.46 -9.80
CA VAL A 94 -11.72 5.80 -10.29
C VAL A 94 -12.03 4.82 -11.44
N ALA A 95 -13.27 4.35 -11.53
CA ALA A 95 -13.72 3.31 -12.46
C ALA A 95 -13.97 3.83 -13.89
#